data_AF-A0A959THC8-F1
#
_entry.id   AF-A0A959THC8-F1
#
_cell.length_a   1.000
_cell.length_b   1.000
_cell.length_c   1.000
_cell.angle_alpha   90.00
_cell.angle_beta   90.00
_cell.angle_gamma   90.00
#
_symmetry.space_group_name_H-M   'P 1'
#
loop_
_entity.id
_entity.type
_entity.pdbx_description
1 polymer ?
#
loop_
_entity_poly.entity_id
_entity_poly.type
_entity_poly.pdbx_seq_one_letter_code
_entity_poly.pdbx_strand_id
1 'polypeptide(L)'
;NLLGSPAGGAWSGTGVNGTPPYTFDPGLAGVGVWALTYTWTDASGCTNSDVLTVTVDPLPTADAGPDTTLCDEPVPYALGGLPAPGVWTFDQQGTGATLAGTQYTPNGTGTDVLVYTYTDASGCTATDLVSIAVVAPVVPNAGPDDSLCVSANRQFPTNPNAQWSLSAGSQGTMTPGGAYTPGGVGV
;
A
#
# COMPACT_ATOMS: atom_id res chain seq x y z
N ASN A 1 20.38 -5.45 -28.96
CA ASN A 1 20.82 -5.76 -30.34
C ASN A 1 21.11 -7.24 -30.45
N LEU A 2 20.59 -7.88 -31.49
CA LEU A 2 20.90 -9.28 -31.79
C LEU A 2 22.23 -9.33 -32.54
N LEU A 3 23.17 -10.10 -32.02
CA LEU A 3 24.49 -10.32 -32.62
C LEU A 3 24.59 -11.78 -33.04
N GLY A 4 25.05 -12.03 -34.27
CA GLY A 4 25.28 -13.36 -34.80
C GLY A 4 26.72 -13.54 -35.27
N SER A 5 27.19 -14.78 -35.26
CA SER A 5 28.52 -15.16 -35.75
C SER A 5 28.39 -16.32 -36.74
N PRO A 6 29.05 -16.26 -37.92
CA PRO A 6 29.86 -15.16 -38.45
C PRO A 6 29.03 -13.90 -38.71
N ALA A 7 29.64 -12.70 -38.69
CA ALA A 7 28.90 -11.44 -38.86
C ALA A 7 28.31 -11.26 -40.27
N GLY A 8 27.25 -10.46 -40.37
CA GLY A 8 26.60 -10.10 -41.64
C GLY A 8 25.42 -10.98 -42.05
N GLY A 9 24.98 -11.89 -41.18
CA GLY A 9 23.78 -12.71 -41.40
C GLY A 9 22.48 -11.96 -41.09
N ALA A 10 21.36 -12.63 -41.37
CA ALA A 10 20.02 -12.11 -41.16
C ALA A 10 19.34 -12.77 -39.95
N TRP A 11 18.68 -11.97 -39.12
CA TRP A 11 17.80 -12.47 -38.07
C TRP A 11 16.35 -12.46 -38.55
N SER A 12 15.59 -13.49 -38.16
CA SER A 12 14.14 -13.58 -38.40
C SER A 12 13.45 -14.23 -37.21
N GLY A 13 12.15 -13.95 -37.05
CA GLY A 13 11.33 -14.45 -35.96
C GLY A 13 10.37 -13.38 -35.43
N THR A 14 9.38 -13.80 -34.65
CA THR A 14 8.46 -12.88 -33.98
C THR A 14 9.22 -11.94 -33.04
N GLY A 15 8.94 -10.64 -33.08
CA GLY A 15 9.64 -9.64 -32.28
C GLY A 15 11.00 -9.19 -32.84
N VAL A 16 11.51 -9.80 -33.91
CA VAL A 16 12.74 -9.33 -34.58
C VAL A 16 12.41 -8.13 -35.46
N ASN A 17 13.11 -7.03 -35.25
CA ASN A 17 12.94 -5.79 -36.02
C ASN A 17 14.25 -5.35 -36.69
N GLY A 18 14.10 -4.65 -37.82
CA GLY A 18 15.17 -3.97 -38.53
C GLY A 18 15.79 -4.74 -39.70
N THR A 19 16.68 -4.05 -40.40
CA THR A 19 17.70 -4.58 -41.32
C THR A 19 19.04 -4.11 -40.77
N PRO A 20 20.11 -4.94 -40.77
CA PRO A 20 21.25 -4.84 -39.84
C PRO A 20 21.62 -3.40 -39.39
N PRO A 21 21.64 -3.09 -38.08
CA PRO A 21 21.55 -4.01 -36.94
C PRO A 21 20.11 -4.48 -36.62
N TYR A 22 19.98 -5.75 -36.22
CA TYR A 22 18.71 -6.32 -35.76
C TYR A 22 18.49 -6.08 -34.27
N THR A 23 17.24 -5.87 -33.87
CA THR A 23 16.80 -5.78 -32.48
C THR A 23 15.69 -6.80 -32.20
N PHE A 24 15.50 -7.13 -30.93
CA PHE A 24 14.35 -7.89 -30.46
C PHE A 24 13.49 -6.97 -29.62
N ASP A 25 12.19 -6.91 -29.93
CA ASP A 25 11.17 -6.15 -29.23
C ASP A 25 10.25 -7.15 -28.48
N PRO A 26 10.42 -7.29 -27.14
CA PRO A 26 9.58 -8.16 -26.34
C PRO A 26 8.10 -7.75 -26.34
N GLY A 27 7.80 -6.45 -26.51
CA GLY A 27 6.43 -5.95 -26.54
C GLY A 27 5.67 -6.36 -27.80
N LEU A 28 6.38 -6.45 -28.93
CA LEU A 28 5.82 -7.01 -30.16
C LEU A 28 5.66 -8.53 -30.09
N ALA A 29 6.60 -9.21 -29.43
CA ALA A 29 6.54 -10.67 -29.29
C ALA A 29 5.42 -11.12 -28.35
N GLY A 30 5.26 -10.43 -27.22
CA GLY A 30 4.36 -10.85 -26.15
C GLY A 30 4.95 -11.94 -25.26
N VAL A 31 4.24 -12.26 -24.18
CA VAL A 31 4.66 -13.25 -23.18
C VAL A 31 4.74 -14.64 -23.81
N GLY A 32 5.85 -15.35 -23.58
CA GLY A 32 6.05 -16.69 -24.09
C GLY A 32 7.50 -16.99 -24.47
N VAL A 33 7.68 -18.13 -25.13
CA VAL A 33 8.99 -18.59 -25.62
C VAL A 33 9.03 -18.42 -27.13
N TRP A 34 10.04 -17.70 -27.62
CA TRP A 34 10.19 -17.32 -29.02
C TRP A 34 11.50 -17.87 -29.58
N ALA A 35 11.41 -18.54 -30.73
CA ALA A 35 12.56 -19.00 -31.48
C ALA A 35 12.95 -17.94 -32.53
N LEU A 36 14.16 -17.39 -32.40
CA LEU A 36 14.74 -16.44 -33.33
C LEU A 36 15.79 -17.15 -34.18
N THR A 37 15.69 -17.06 -35.50
CA THR A 37 16.60 -17.77 -36.42
C THR A 37 17.63 -16.80 -36.97
N TYR A 38 18.90 -17.12 -36.79
CA TYR A 38 20.01 -16.46 -37.46
C TYR A 38 20.41 -17.27 -38.71
N THR A 39 20.39 -16.65 -39.87
CA THR A 39 20.80 -17.27 -41.14
C THR A 39 22.02 -16.56 -41.69
N TRP A 40 23.03 -17.31 -42.10
CA TRP A 40 24.25 -16.76 -42.67
C TRP A 40 24.68 -17.55 -43.91
N THR A 41 25.18 -16.83 -44.92
CA THR A 41 25.68 -17.39 -46.18
C THR A 41 27.12 -16.98 -46.38
N ASP A 42 28.00 -17.94 -46.66
CA ASP A 42 29.41 -17.66 -46.94
C ASP A 42 29.65 -17.11 -48.35
N ALA A 43 30.89 -16.71 -48.63
CA ALA A 43 31.30 -16.19 -49.94
C ALA A 43 31.21 -17.23 -51.08
N SER A 44 31.13 -18.51 -50.75
CA SER A 44 30.95 -19.62 -51.71
C SER A 44 29.46 -19.92 -51.96
N GLY A 45 28.55 -19.24 -51.26
CA GLY A 45 27.11 -19.42 -51.36
C GLY A 45 26.52 -20.49 -50.42
N CYS A 46 27.33 -21.11 -49.55
CA CYS A 46 26.84 -22.08 -48.58
C CYS A 46 26.07 -21.36 -47.47
N THR A 47 24.83 -21.78 -47.23
CA THR A 47 23.96 -21.18 -46.21
C THR A 47 23.74 -22.14 -45.05
N ASN A 48 23.81 -21.62 -43.83
CA ASN A 48 23.42 -22.35 -42.63
C ASN A 48 22.67 -21.42 -41.66
N SER A 49 21.97 -22.00 -40.69
CA SER A 49 21.20 -21.25 -39.70
C SER A 49 21.31 -21.85 -38.30
N ASP A 50 21.14 -21.00 -37.29
CA ASP A 50 21.05 -21.39 -35.88
C ASP A 50 19.85 -20.71 -35.21
N VAL A 51 19.35 -21.29 -34.12
CA VAL A 51 18.16 -20.81 -33.40
C VAL A 51 18.54 -20.33 -32.00
N LEU A 52 18.25 -19.07 -31.72
CA LEU A 52 18.27 -18.49 -30.38
C LEU A 52 16.86 -18.55 -29.79
N THR A 53 16.72 -19.19 -28.63
CA THR A 53 15.46 -19.19 -27.88
C THR A 53 15.46 -18.04 -26.88
N VAL A 54 14.42 -17.20 -26.92
CA VAL A 54 14.21 -16.07 -26.00
C VAL A 54 12.91 -16.29 -25.24
N THR A 55 12.97 -16.19 -23.92
CA THR A 55 11.78 -16.21 -23.06
C THR A 55 11.42 -14.78 -22.69
N VAL A 56 10.16 -14.41 -22.88
CA VAL A 56 9.57 -13.14 -22.45
C VAL A 56 8.60 -13.45 -21.32
N ASP A 57 8.97 -13.04 -20.10
CA ASP A 57 8.15 -13.27 -18.91
C ASP A 57 7.01 -12.25 -18.81
N PRO A 58 5.87 -12.62 -18.20
CA PRO A 58 4.80 -11.67 -17.92
C PRO A 58 5.26 -10.60 -16.92
N LEU A 59 4.74 -9.39 -17.05
CA LEU A 59 4.92 -8.38 -16.00
C LEU A 59 4.22 -8.85 -14.71
N PRO A 60 4.83 -8.63 -13.54
CA PRO A 60 4.17 -8.93 -12.29
C PRO A 60 3.00 -7.97 -12.05
N THR A 61 2.16 -8.32 -11.08
CA THR A 61 1.14 -7.42 -10.53
C THR A 61 1.59 -7.03 -9.13
N ALA A 62 1.34 -5.78 -8.74
CA ALA A 62 1.56 -5.28 -7.39
C ALA A 62 0.22 -4.76 -6.85
N ASP A 63 -0.06 -5.04 -5.58
CA ASP A 63 -1.24 -4.61 -4.85
C ASP A 63 -0.80 -4.04 -3.50
N ALA A 64 -0.93 -2.72 -3.35
CA ALA A 64 -0.59 -1.94 -2.17
C ALA A 64 -1.66 -2.07 -1.06
N GLY A 65 -2.80 -2.67 -1.36
CA GLY A 65 -3.98 -2.73 -0.49
C GLY A 65 -4.86 -1.48 -0.62
N PRO A 66 -5.99 -1.45 0.12
CA PRO A 66 -6.94 -0.36 0.03
C PRO A 66 -6.43 0.90 0.75
N ASP A 67 -6.90 2.06 0.27
CA ASP A 67 -6.77 3.33 0.98
C ASP A 67 -7.35 3.23 2.40
N THR A 68 -6.70 3.90 3.35
CA THR A 68 -7.08 3.82 4.77
C THR A 68 -7.06 5.17 5.46
N THR A 69 -7.73 5.25 6.61
CA THR A 69 -7.73 6.42 7.49
C THR A 69 -7.25 6.01 8.87
N LEU A 70 -6.25 6.73 9.39
CA LEU A 70 -5.64 6.50 10.69
C LEU A 70 -5.81 7.75 11.57
N CYS A 71 -5.79 7.55 12.89
CA CYS A 71 -5.71 8.67 13.83
C CYS A 71 -4.26 9.20 13.87
N ASP A 72 -4.12 10.49 14.13
CA ASP A 72 -2.82 11.13 14.40
C ASP A 72 -2.29 10.71 15.78
N GLU A 73 -1.85 9.46 15.84
CA GLU A 73 -1.25 8.83 17.01
C GLU A 73 0.02 8.09 16.54
N PRO A 74 1.12 8.12 17.32
CA PRO A 74 2.39 7.50 16.97
C PRO A 74 2.35 5.97 17.16
N VAL A 75 1.31 5.33 16.62
CA VAL A 75 1.09 3.87 16.66
C VAL A 75 1.46 3.29 15.30
N PRO A 76 2.44 2.37 15.24
CA PRO A 76 2.80 1.72 13.98
C PRO A 76 1.64 0.92 13.39
N TYR A 77 1.32 1.22 12.14
CA TYR A 77 0.39 0.50 11.27
C TYR A 77 1.18 -0.41 10.33
N ALA A 78 0.85 -1.71 10.32
CA ALA A 78 1.48 -2.66 9.42
C ALA A 78 0.84 -2.56 8.02
N LEU A 79 1.64 -2.15 7.04
CA LEU A 79 1.24 -2.10 5.64
C LEU A 79 1.08 -3.52 5.08
N GLY A 80 0.08 -3.65 4.20
CA GLY A 80 -0.06 -4.81 3.33
C GLY A 80 0.97 -4.78 2.21
N GLY A 81 0.66 -5.46 1.10
CA GLY A 81 1.56 -5.54 -0.05
C GLY A 81 1.64 -6.96 -0.56
N LEU A 82 1.06 -7.20 -1.72
CA LEU A 82 1.17 -8.47 -2.42
C LEU A 82 1.68 -8.25 -3.85
N PRO A 83 2.51 -9.17 -4.38
CA PRO A 83 3.19 -10.28 -3.70
C PRO A 83 4.32 -9.81 -2.78
N ALA A 84 4.65 -10.58 -1.73
CA ALA A 84 5.73 -10.28 -0.80
C ALA A 84 7.00 -11.13 -1.05
N PRO A 85 8.22 -10.64 -0.73
CA PRO A 85 8.50 -9.31 -0.20
C PRO A 85 8.52 -8.23 -1.29
N GLY A 86 8.08 -7.02 -0.94
CA GLY A 86 8.26 -5.82 -1.75
C GLY A 86 8.76 -4.66 -0.89
N VAL A 87 8.95 -3.52 -1.53
CA VAL A 87 9.53 -2.32 -0.92
C VAL A 87 8.50 -1.20 -0.88
N TRP A 88 8.37 -0.57 0.28
CA TRP A 88 7.52 0.59 0.48
C TRP A 88 8.35 1.86 0.50
N THR A 89 7.88 2.91 -0.19
CA THR A 89 8.44 4.26 -0.10
C THR A 89 7.32 5.31 -0.09
N PHE A 90 7.63 6.52 0.37
CA PHE A 90 6.73 7.65 0.21
C PHE A 90 6.79 8.17 -1.24
N ASP A 91 5.61 8.34 -1.85
CA ASP A 91 5.43 9.13 -3.06
C ASP A 91 5.16 10.60 -2.69
N GLN A 92 4.25 10.83 -1.74
CA GLN A 92 3.97 12.14 -1.15
C GLN A 92 3.82 12.05 0.36
N GLN A 93 4.45 12.99 1.08
CA GLN A 93 4.44 13.04 2.54
C GLN A 93 3.81 14.34 3.01
N GLY A 94 2.61 14.25 3.57
CA GLY A 94 1.84 15.35 4.13
C GLY A 94 1.82 15.38 5.66
N THR A 95 2.14 14.28 6.33
CA THR A 95 1.96 14.12 7.78
C THR A 95 3.26 14.11 8.59
N GLY A 96 4.42 14.05 7.94
CA GLY A 96 5.70 13.81 8.64
C GLY A 96 5.83 12.40 9.24
N ALA A 97 4.96 11.46 8.84
CA ALA A 97 4.99 10.06 9.23
C ALA A 97 6.34 9.39 8.90
N THR A 98 6.66 8.32 9.63
CA THR A 98 7.87 7.52 9.38
C THR A 98 7.54 6.15 8.82
N LEU A 99 8.50 5.58 8.08
CA LEU A 99 8.37 4.26 7.46
C LEU A 99 9.58 3.41 7.83
N ALA A 100 9.35 2.26 8.46
CA ALA A 100 10.38 1.29 8.85
C ALA A 100 10.02 -0.08 8.27
N GLY A 101 10.55 -0.40 7.08
CA GLY A 101 10.17 -1.59 6.33
C GLY A 101 8.70 -1.51 5.91
N THR A 102 7.86 -2.38 6.47
CA THR A 102 6.40 -2.40 6.25
C THR A 102 5.61 -1.68 7.35
N GLN A 103 6.28 -0.99 8.29
CA GLN A 103 5.60 -0.27 9.38
C GLN A 103 5.53 1.22 9.09
N TYR A 104 4.31 1.74 8.93
CA TYR A 104 4.01 3.16 8.80
C TYR A 104 3.60 3.74 10.16
N THR A 105 4.19 4.84 10.60
CA THR A 105 3.86 5.48 11.89
C THR A 105 3.44 6.95 11.67
N PRO A 106 2.19 7.32 11.94
CA PRO A 106 1.70 8.71 11.84
C PRO A 106 2.47 9.69 12.75
N ASN A 107 2.53 10.96 12.34
CA ASN A 107 3.19 12.04 13.10
C ASN A 107 2.67 13.45 12.73
N GLY A 108 1.39 13.54 12.39
CA GLY A 108 0.74 14.76 11.95
C GLY A 108 -0.52 14.47 11.14
N THR A 109 -1.43 15.44 11.08
CA THR A 109 -2.63 15.33 10.25
C THR A 109 -2.33 15.64 8.79
N GLY A 110 -2.99 14.95 7.86
CA GLY A 110 -2.80 15.17 6.43
C GLY A 110 -3.10 13.92 5.62
N THR A 111 -2.53 13.85 4.42
CA THR A 111 -2.60 12.66 3.57
C THR A 111 -1.20 12.32 3.11
N ASP A 112 -0.81 11.07 3.27
CA ASP A 112 0.38 10.51 2.66
C ASP A 112 -0.03 9.58 1.52
N VAL A 113 0.77 9.58 0.45
CA VAL A 113 0.66 8.61 -0.64
C VAL A 113 1.92 7.76 -0.58
N LEU A 114 1.73 6.44 -0.45
CA LEU A 114 2.81 5.46 -0.43
C LEU A 114 2.78 4.66 -1.72
N VAL A 115 3.97 4.25 -2.16
CA VAL A 115 4.14 3.34 -3.30
C VAL A 115 4.71 2.01 -2.81
N TYR A 116 4.05 0.93 -3.21
CA TYR A 116 4.54 -0.43 -3.08
C TYR A 116 5.23 -0.85 -4.38
N THR A 117 6.47 -1.31 -4.31
CA THR A 117 7.24 -1.82 -5.46
C THR A 117 7.54 -3.30 -5.26
N TYR A 118 7.14 -4.12 -6.22
CA TYR A 118 7.47 -5.54 -6.28
C TYR A 118 8.34 -5.84 -7.50
N THR A 119 9.37 -6.65 -7.29
CA THR A 119 10.27 -7.15 -8.33
C THR A 119 10.21 -8.67 -8.34
N ASP A 120 9.88 -9.26 -9.49
CA ASP A 120 9.86 -10.72 -9.62
C ASP A 120 11.26 -11.34 -9.78
N ALA A 121 11.31 -12.67 -9.90
CA ALA A 121 12.57 -13.40 -10.05
C ALA A 121 13.29 -13.12 -11.39
N SER A 122 12.56 -12.65 -12.40
CA SER A 122 13.09 -12.29 -13.72
C SER A 122 13.58 -10.83 -13.76
N GLY A 123 13.36 -10.07 -12.68
CA GLY A 123 13.76 -8.67 -12.55
C GLY A 123 12.74 -7.68 -13.11
N CYS A 124 11.55 -8.12 -13.50
CA CYS A 124 10.47 -7.24 -13.89
C CYS A 124 9.84 -6.59 -12.66
N THR A 125 9.49 -5.31 -12.77
CA THR A 125 8.95 -4.52 -11.65
C THR A 125 7.51 -4.11 -11.90
N ALA A 126 6.72 -4.09 -10.84
CA ALA A 126 5.39 -3.50 -10.80
C ALA A 126 5.24 -2.64 -9.54
N THR A 127 4.40 -1.61 -9.66
CA THR A 127 4.14 -0.68 -8.56
C THR A 127 2.65 -0.45 -8.38
N ASP A 128 2.24 -0.21 -7.15
CA ASP A 128 0.88 0.22 -6.82
C ASP A 128 0.90 1.29 -5.72
N LEU A 129 -0.13 2.13 -5.68
CA LEU A 129 -0.24 3.27 -4.77
C LEU A 129 -1.33 3.04 -3.73
N VAL A 130 -1.10 3.54 -2.52
CA VAL A 130 -2.12 3.62 -1.47
C VAL A 130 -2.10 5.01 -0.82
N SER A 131 -3.28 5.52 -0.51
CA SER A 131 -3.48 6.77 0.21
C SER A 131 -3.80 6.51 1.67
N ILE A 132 -3.08 7.17 2.57
CA ILE A 132 -3.31 7.13 4.02
C ILE A 132 -3.71 8.52 4.48
N ALA A 133 -4.97 8.68 4.89
CA ALA A 133 -5.44 9.90 5.52
C ALA A 133 -5.21 9.83 7.04
N VAL A 134 -4.46 10.77 7.60
CA VAL A 134 -4.25 10.89 9.04
C VAL A 134 -5.06 12.05 9.59
N VAL A 135 -5.95 11.75 10.54
CA VAL A 135 -6.89 12.73 11.11
C VAL A 135 -6.69 12.91 12.61
N ALA A 136 -6.88 14.14 13.10
CA ALA A 136 -6.77 14.44 14.52
C ALA A 136 -7.77 13.60 15.34
N PRO A 137 -7.37 13.07 16.51
CA PRO A 137 -8.31 12.41 17.41
C PRO A 137 -9.38 13.40 17.88
N VAL A 138 -10.60 12.89 18.08
CA VAL A 138 -11.69 13.71 18.65
C VAL A 138 -11.43 13.88 20.14
N VAL A 139 -11.30 15.12 20.60
CA VAL A 139 -11.13 15.42 22.02
C VAL A 139 -12.44 15.11 22.77
N PRO A 140 -12.44 14.20 23.77
CA PRO A 140 -13.62 13.97 24.59
C PRO A 140 -13.92 15.21 25.45
N ASN A 141 -15.17 15.65 25.46
CA ASN A 141 -15.64 16.76 26.30
C ASN A 141 -16.79 16.27 27.17
N ALA A 142 -16.58 16.22 28.49
CA ALA A 142 -17.58 15.78 29.46
C ALA A 142 -18.61 16.87 29.84
N GLY A 143 -18.48 18.08 29.31
CA GLY A 143 -19.23 19.26 29.71
C GLY A 143 -18.54 20.04 30.84
N PRO A 144 -19.09 21.19 31.24
CA PRO A 144 -18.55 22.00 32.32
C PRO A 144 -18.66 21.30 33.68
N ASP A 145 -17.70 21.59 34.57
CA ASP A 145 -17.78 21.21 35.98
C ASP A 145 -19.02 21.83 36.62
N ASP A 146 -19.67 21.08 37.50
CA ASP A 146 -20.91 21.53 38.12
C ASP A 146 -20.99 21.13 39.59
N SER A 147 -21.66 21.96 40.37
CA SER A 147 -21.86 21.78 41.81
C SER A 147 -23.36 21.65 42.09
N LEU A 148 -23.76 20.51 42.66
CA LEU A 148 -25.15 20.20 42.95
C LEU A 148 -25.42 20.06 44.44
N CYS A 149 -26.63 20.44 44.85
CA CYS A 149 -27.18 20.07 46.16
C CYS A 149 -27.44 18.56 46.23
N VAL A 150 -27.36 17.98 47.43
CA VAL A 150 -27.49 16.53 47.70
C VAL A 150 -28.79 15.90 47.17
N SER A 151 -29.85 16.69 46.96
CA SER A 151 -31.15 16.24 46.48
C SER A 151 -31.44 16.57 45.02
N ALA A 152 -30.47 17.11 44.27
CA ALA A 152 -30.68 17.49 42.87
C ALA A 152 -30.41 16.32 41.90
N ASN A 153 -31.36 16.07 41.00
CA ASN A 153 -31.17 15.15 39.87
C ASN A 153 -30.45 15.88 38.72
N ARG A 154 -29.64 15.15 37.96
CA ARG A 154 -28.96 15.67 36.76
C ARG A 154 -29.02 14.67 35.61
N GLN A 155 -29.21 15.21 34.41
CA GLN A 155 -28.95 14.50 33.17
C GLN A 155 -27.63 15.02 32.58
N PHE A 156 -26.62 14.16 32.53
CA PHE A 156 -25.39 14.43 31.78
C PHE A 156 -25.65 14.26 30.28
N PRO A 157 -24.83 14.89 29.41
CA PRO A 157 -25.00 14.79 27.97
C PRO A 157 -25.06 13.33 27.49
N THR A 158 -26.06 12.97 26.68
CA THR A 158 -26.15 11.62 26.13
C THR A 158 -25.30 11.52 24.87
N ASN A 159 -24.15 10.86 24.96
CA ASN A 159 -23.34 10.44 23.81
C ASN A 159 -23.45 8.91 23.68
N PRO A 160 -23.71 8.34 22.49
CA PRO A 160 -23.81 6.89 22.25
C PRO A 160 -22.59 6.08 22.75
N ASN A 161 -21.40 6.70 22.77
CA ASN A 161 -20.15 6.08 23.20
C ASN A 161 -19.70 6.51 24.61
N ALA A 162 -20.47 7.38 25.29
CA ALA A 162 -20.12 7.78 26.65
C ALA A 162 -20.46 6.67 27.64
N GLN A 163 -19.45 6.23 28.39
CA GLN A 163 -19.65 5.38 29.55
C GLN A 163 -19.58 6.24 30.81
N TRP A 164 -20.71 6.33 31.50
CA TRP A 164 -20.80 7.05 32.76
C TRP A 164 -20.52 6.09 33.92
N SER A 165 -19.62 6.48 34.81
CA SER A 165 -19.35 5.75 36.05
C SER A 165 -19.31 6.71 37.22
N LEU A 166 -19.63 6.19 38.41
CA LEU A 166 -19.51 6.92 39.66
C LEU A 166 -18.19 6.59 40.34
N SER A 167 -17.56 7.60 40.95
CA SER A 167 -16.42 7.36 41.85
C SER A 167 -16.88 6.64 43.12
N ALA A 168 -15.95 5.88 43.71
CA ALA A 168 -16.16 5.19 44.97
C ALA A 168 -16.53 6.20 46.08
N GLY A 169 -17.64 5.96 46.78
CA GLY A 169 -18.15 6.84 47.84
C GLY A 169 -19.28 7.78 47.44
N SER A 170 -19.72 7.76 46.18
CA SER A 170 -20.92 8.46 45.72
C SER A 170 -22.20 7.87 46.34
N GLN A 171 -23.11 8.75 46.78
CA GLN A 171 -24.41 8.39 47.35
C GLN A 171 -25.48 8.51 46.26
N GLY A 172 -25.48 7.63 45.25
CA GLY A 172 -26.44 7.68 44.15
C GLY A 172 -26.24 6.62 43.08
N THR A 173 -27.10 6.63 42.06
CA THR A 173 -27.04 5.72 40.91
C THR A 173 -26.90 6.49 39.61
N MET A 174 -26.03 6.03 38.73
CA MET A 174 -25.92 6.50 37.34
C MET A 174 -26.54 5.48 36.40
N THR A 175 -27.40 5.94 35.49
CA THR A 175 -27.86 5.13 34.37
C THR A 175 -26.85 5.16 33.21
N PRO A 176 -26.82 4.14 32.34
CA PRO A 176 -26.02 4.16 31.12
C PRO A 176 -26.29 5.36 30.19
N GLY A 177 -27.49 5.96 30.30
CA GLY A 177 -27.87 7.18 29.57
C GLY A 177 -27.44 8.49 30.26
N GLY A 178 -26.55 8.45 31.25
CA GLY A 178 -26.03 9.67 31.90
C GLY A 178 -26.99 10.33 32.89
N ALA A 179 -28.10 9.69 33.27
CA ALA A 179 -28.94 10.22 34.35
C ALA A 179 -28.39 9.83 35.73
N TYR A 180 -28.09 10.83 36.56
CA TYR A 180 -27.74 10.69 37.97
C TYR A 180 -28.99 10.86 38.84
N THR A 181 -29.22 9.89 39.73
CA THR A 181 -30.23 10.00 40.80
C THR A 181 -29.52 9.89 42.16
N PRO A 182 -29.62 10.90 43.04
CA PRO A 182 -29.09 10.81 44.39
C PRO A 182 -29.74 9.67 45.18
N GLY A 183 -28.94 8.96 45.96
CA GLY A 183 -29.40 8.02 46.98
C GLY A 183 -29.95 8.82 48.16
N GLY A 184 -31.14 8.45 48.64
CA GLY A 184 -31.78 9.14 49.75
C GLY A 184 -30.83 9.20 50.96
N VAL A 185 -30.59 10.40 51.47
CA VAL A 185 -29.91 10.57 52.75
C VAL A 185 -30.89 10.07 53.80
N GLY A 186 -30.58 8.96 54.46
CA GLY A 186 -31.31 8.55 55.66
C GLY A 186 -31.24 9.69 56.67
N VAL A 187 -32.39 10.29 56.96
CA VAL A 187 -32.58 11.24 58.06
C VAL A 187 -32.51 10.52 59.41
#